data_AF-A0AAW0Y4Z5-F1
#
_entry.id   AF-A0AAW0Y4Z5-F1
#
_cell.length_a   1.000
_cell.length_b   1.000
_cell.length_c   1.000
_cell.angle_alpha   90.00
_cell.angle_beta   90.00
_cell.angle_gamma   90.00
#
_symmetry.space_group_name_H-M   'P 1'
#
loop_
_entity.id
_entity.type
_entity.pdbx_description
1 polymer ?
#
loop_
_entity_poly.entity_id
_entity_poly.type
_entity_poly.pdbx_seq_one_letter_code
_entity_poly.pdbx_strand_id
1 'polypeptide(L)'
;MPIVRVIRQIFFPEPASGFLERISRPLEPNLFTSGDCSCASLVSCPSAVDQIQLECSLPDGDPGVCCPPATLVASASLVSKKVFTSPNINVQMKRLNSDMVNAACDKGLQHVNNISHLEDDLIRNNIVLPLDSPASVHLRVFKTSKRAKRMNEAAATIVAASSNMLRDFSLTPQQGGFGLRGLHVQDTLLGSMCPRRPSCDPNSKYRTPDGSCNNLKKTTWGKSNTPCQRILAPTYDDG
;
A
#
# COMPACT_ATOMS: atom_id res chain seq x y z
N MET A 1 -45.11 12.53 -15.92
CA MET A 1 -44.53 11.20 -16.23
C MET A 1 -43.39 10.95 -15.24
N PRO A 2 -43.35 9.80 -14.56
CA PRO A 2 -42.55 9.63 -13.35
C PRO A 2 -41.07 9.42 -13.67
N ILE A 3 -40.22 10.05 -12.86
CA ILE A 3 -38.77 9.89 -12.87
C ILE A 3 -38.45 8.50 -12.29
N VAL A 4 -38.15 7.53 -13.14
CA VAL A 4 -37.67 6.22 -12.71
C VAL A 4 -36.19 6.36 -12.37
N ARG A 5 -35.88 6.37 -11.06
CA ARG A 5 -34.53 6.18 -10.52
C ARG A 5 -34.03 4.80 -10.95
N VAL A 6 -33.18 4.74 -11.95
CA VAL A 6 -32.42 3.52 -12.26
C VAL A 6 -31.28 3.44 -11.23
N ILE A 7 -31.57 2.84 -10.08
CA ILE A 7 -30.52 2.28 -9.23
C ILE A 7 -30.03 1.04 -9.98
N ARG A 8 -28.94 1.16 -10.74
CA ARG A 8 -28.19 -0.02 -11.17
C ARG A 8 -27.57 -0.62 -9.91
N GLN A 9 -28.26 -1.58 -9.29
CA GLN A 9 -27.60 -2.56 -8.44
C GLN A 9 -26.49 -3.20 -9.28
N ILE A 10 -25.29 -3.19 -8.74
CA ILE A 10 -24.19 -3.97 -9.29
C ILE A 10 -24.61 -5.43 -9.11
N PHE A 11 -25.09 -6.04 -10.19
CA PHE A 11 -25.38 -7.46 -10.24
C PHE A 11 -24.02 -8.17 -10.33
N PHE A 12 -23.58 -8.76 -9.23
CA PHE A 12 -22.52 -9.76 -9.28
C PHE A 12 -23.15 -11.00 -9.93
N PRO A 13 -22.59 -11.54 -11.04
CA PRO A 13 -23.08 -12.79 -11.59
C PRO A 13 -22.98 -13.86 -10.49
N GLU A 14 -24.09 -14.57 -10.25
CA GLU A 14 -24.05 -15.77 -9.43
C GLU A 14 -22.98 -16.71 -10.00
N PRO A 15 -22.14 -17.32 -9.16
CA PRO A 15 -21.16 -18.27 -9.65
C PRO A 15 -21.91 -19.43 -10.29
N ALA A 16 -21.65 -19.63 -11.59
CA ALA A 16 -22.03 -20.83 -12.30
C ALA A 16 -21.65 -22.04 -11.43
N SER A 17 -22.65 -22.88 -11.16
CA SER A 17 -22.47 -24.13 -10.45
C SER A 17 -21.38 -24.94 -11.13
N GLY A 18 -20.24 -25.09 -10.45
CA GLY A 18 -19.09 -25.86 -10.96
C GLY A 18 -17.81 -25.07 -11.19
N PHE A 19 -17.35 -24.29 -10.21
CA PHE A 19 -15.90 -24.09 -9.94
C PHE A 19 -15.70 -23.40 -8.58
N LEU A 20 -16.19 -24.03 -7.50
CA LEU A 20 -15.76 -23.68 -6.13
C LEU A 20 -14.70 -24.69 -5.67
N GLU A 21 -13.59 -24.77 -6.39
CA GLU A 21 -12.32 -24.96 -5.67
C GLU A 21 -11.99 -23.61 -5.04
N ARG A 22 -12.58 -23.37 -3.86
CA ARG A 22 -11.92 -22.53 -2.87
C ARG A 22 -10.47 -22.98 -2.86
N ILE A 23 -9.53 -22.05 -3.04
CA ILE A 23 -8.19 -22.21 -2.50
C ILE A 23 -8.36 -22.20 -0.98
N SER A 24 -8.88 -23.32 -0.47
CA SER A 24 -8.76 -23.74 0.90
C SER A 24 -7.27 -24.00 1.04
N ARG A 25 -6.53 -23.03 1.59
CA ARG A 25 -5.46 -23.47 2.51
C ARG A 25 -6.15 -24.47 3.44
N PRO A 26 -5.59 -25.66 3.68
CA PRO A 26 -6.20 -26.58 4.62
C PRO A 26 -6.42 -25.82 5.92
N LEU A 27 -7.68 -25.59 6.25
CA LEU A 27 -8.10 -25.28 7.61
C LEU A 27 -7.88 -26.59 8.35
N GLU A 28 -6.63 -26.83 8.78
CA GLU A 28 -6.47 -27.57 10.01
C GLU A 28 -7.10 -26.68 11.09
N PRO A 29 -8.14 -27.15 11.79
CA PRO A 29 -8.58 -26.49 12.99
C PRO A 29 -7.48 -26.76 14.02
N ASN A 30 -6.44 -25.92 14.01
CA ASN A 30 -5.66 -25.74 15.21
C ASN A 30 -6.61 -25.05 16.20
N LEU A 31 -7.38 -25.89 16.89
CA LEU A 31 -7.86 -25.63 18.23
C LEU A 31 -6.60 -25.23 19.00
N PHE A 32 -6.34 -23.93 19.09
CA PHE A 32 -5.38 -23.44 20.04
C PHE A 32 -5.93 -23.85 21.40
N THR A 33 -5.25 -24.83 22.00
CA THR A 33 -5.41 -25.16 23.39
C THR A 33 -5.24 -23.86 24.18
N SER A 34 -6.12 -23.68 25.15
CA SER A 34 -6.41 -22.47 25.93
C SER A 34 -5.24 -21.97 26.79
N GLY A 35 -4.06 -21.75 26.21
CA GLY A 35 -2.83 -21.44 26.94
C GLY A 35 -1.85 -20.48 26.26
N ASP A 36 -2.04 -20.06 25.00
CA ASP A 36 -1.02 -19.28 24.30
C ASP A 36 -1.57 -18.04 23.58
N CYS A 37 -2.49 -17.32 24.22
CA CYS A 37 -2.91 -15.98 23.75
C CYS A 37 -2.81 -14.94 24.85
N SER A 38 -2.43 -13.72 24.49
CA SER A 38 -2.41 -12.59 25.43
C SER A 38 -3.62 -11.71 25.18
N CYS A 39 -4.32 -11.36 26.27
CA CYS A 39 -5.44 -10.42 26.20
C CYS A 39 -4.92 -9.01 25.87
N ALA A 40 -5.44 -8.42 24.79
CA ALA A 40 -5.08 -7.07 24.38
C ALA A 40 -6.28 -6.33 23.78
N SER A 41 -6.13 -5.02 23.54
CA SER A 41 -7.16 -4.25 22.82
C SER A 41 -7.25 -4.75 21.37
N LEU A 42 -8.44 -4.67 20.76
CA LEU A 42 -8.64 -4.99 19.34
C LEU A 42 -7.65 -4.25 18.43
N VAL A 43 -7.30 -3.01 18.81
CA VAL A 43 -6.34 -2.16 18.07
C VAL A 43 -4.90 -2.71 18.14
N SER A 44 -4.59 -3.58 19.09
CA SER A 44 -3.28 -4.20 19.25
C SER A 44 -3.05 -5.38 18.30
N CYS A 45 -4.11 -5.95 17.70
CA CYS A 45 -4.04 -7.16 16.88
C CYS A 45 -4.83 -7.09 15.56
N PRO A 46 -4.83 -5.94 14.86
CA PRO A 46 -5.69 -5.72 13.70
C PRO A 46 -5.33 -6.62 12.50
N SER A 47 -4.12 -7.18 12.47
CA SER A 47 -3.67 -8.13 11.44
C SER A 47 -4.25 -9.53 11.59
N ALA A 48 -4.87 -9.85 12.73
CA ALA A 48 -5.48 -11.15 13.01
C ALA A 48 -6.97 -11.01 13.34
N VAL A 49 -7.65 -9.98 12.80
CA VAL A 49 -9.07 -9.73 13.08
C VAL A 49 -9.95 -10.94 12.78
N ASP A 50 -9.60 -11.72 11.75
CA ASP A 50 -10.32 -12.93 11.33
C ASP A 50 -10.09 -14.13 12.27
N GLN A 51 -9.10 -14.05 13.16
CA GLN A 51 -8.72 -15.10 14.12
C GLN A 51 -9.17 -14.78 15.55
N ILE A 52 -9.85 -13.65 15.74
CA ILE A 52 -10.37 -13.23 17.05
C ILE A 52 -11.62 -14.05 17.36
N GLN A 53 -11.53 -14.90 18.38
CA GLN A 53 -12.65 -15.76 18.78
C GLN A 53 -13.04 -15.62 20.26
N LEU A 54 -12.21 -14.97 21.09
CA LEU A 54 -12.44 -14.86 22.54
C LEU A 54 -12.40 -13.40 23.01
N GLU A 55 -13.47 -12.98 23.68
CA GLU A 55 -13.53 -11.77 24.50
C GLU A 55 -12.84 -12.04 25.85
N CYS A 56 -11.94 -11.17 26.26
CA CYS A 56 -11.24 -11.21 27.54
C CYS A 56 -11.37 -9.86 28.25
N SER A 57 -11.00 -9.76 29.52
CA SER A 57 -11.02 -8.47 30.24
C SER A 57 -9.59 -7.96 30.42
N LEU A 58 -9.36 -6.71 29.99
CA LEU A 58 -8.12 -5.99 30.24
C LEU A 58 -7.95 -5.71 31.74
N PRO A 59 -6.73 -5.42 32.24
CA PRO A 59 -6.48 -5.14 33.66
C PRO A 59 -7.30 -3.97 34.22
N ASP A 60 -7.71 -3.03 33.36
CA ASP A 60 -8.52 -1.87 33.72
C ASP A 60 -10.03 -2.15 33.72
N GLY A 61 -10.46 -3.39 33.44
CA GLY A 61 -11.87 -3.81 33.36
C GLY A 61 -12.52 -3.62 31.97
N ASP A 62 -11.79 -3.03 31.02
CA ASP A 62 -12.26 -2.85 29.64
C ASP A 62 -12.32 -4.18 28.88
N PRO A 63 -13.21 -4.32 27.88
CA PRO A 63 -13.26 -5.49 27.01
C PRO A 63 -12.03 -5.55 26.10
N GLY A 64 -11.41 -6.72 26.04
CA GLY A 64 -10.27 -7.07 25.21
C GLY A 64 -10.54 -8.30 24.35
N VAL A 65 -9.56 -8.64 23.51
CA VAL A 65 -9.58 -9.82 22.63
C VAL A 65 -8.33 -10.68 22.84
N CYS A 66 -8.49 -11.99 22.69
CA CYS A 66 -7.41 -12.96 22.73
C CYS A 66 -6.59 -12.87 21.44
N CYS A 67 -5.36 -12.34 21.54
CA CYS A 67 -4.49 -12.14 20.40
C CYS A 67 -3.41 -13.23 20.29
N PRO A 68 -3.16 -13.76 19.08
CA PRO A 68 -2.05 -14.67 18.86
C PRO A 68 -0.71 -13.97 19.16
N PRO A 69 0.22 -14.60 19.89
CA PRO A 69 1.47 -13.97 20.32
C PRO A 69 2.33 -13.47 19.14
N ALA A 70 2.26 -14.14 17.99
CA ALA A 70 2.91 -13.71 16.75
C ALA A 70 2.44 -12.33 16.25
N THR A 71 1.21 -11.91 16.57
CA THR A 71 0.65 -10.62 16.16
C THR A 71 1.03 -9.46 17.08
N LEU A 72 1.35 -9.76 18.35
CA LEU A 72 1.73 -8.76 19.35
C LEU A 72 3.16 -8.25 19.16
N VAL A 73 4.03 -9.07 18.55
CA VAL A 73 5.41 -8.68 18.19
C VAL A 73 5.41 -7.64 17.04
N ALA A 74 4.42 -7.69 16.15
CA ALA A 74 4.23 -6.70 15.09
C ALA A 74 3.63 -5.38 15.59
N SER A 75 3.12 -5.33 16.81
CA SER A 75 2.57 -4.13 17.47
C SER A 75 3.39 -3.70 18.69
N ALA A 76 4.62 -4.21 18.83
CA ALA A 76 5.47 -4.07 20.01
C ALA A 76 5.80 -2.61 20.36
N SER A 77 4.87 -2.00 21.08
CA SER A 77 5.07 -1.01 22.11
C SER A 77 3.89 -1.14 23.06
N LEU A 78 3.93 -2.17 23.90
CA LEU A 78 2.98 -2.45 25.00
C LEU A 78 2.94 -1.33 26.09
N VAL A 79 3.51 -0.15 25.82
CA VAL A 79 3.54 1.04 26.69
C VAL A 79 3.33 2.35 25.89
N SER A 80 3.15 2.28 24.57
CA SER A 80 2.99 3.50 23.79
C SER A 80 1.51 3.90 23.70
N LYS A 81 1.15 5.01 24.35
CA LYS A 81 -0.15 5.70 24.17
C LYS A 81 -0.40 6.19 22.72
N LYS A 82 0.52 5.90 21.78
CA LYS A 82 0.36 6.24 20.37
C LYS A 82 -0.30 5.06 19.66
N VAL A 83 -1.61 5.18 19.49
CA VAL A 83 -2.53 4.26 18.82
C VAL A 83 -2.08 3.88 17.39
N PHE A 84 -1.20 4.67 16.75
CA PHE A 84 -0.76 4.48 15.37
C PHE A 84 0.75 4.65 15.17
N THR A 85 1.57 3.92 15.94
CA THR A 85 3.01 3.85 15.63
C THR A 85 3.28 2.78 14.59
N SER A 86 3.96 3.15 13.51
CA SER A 86 4.54 2.15 12.60
C SER A 86 5.49 1.26 13.40
N PRO A 87 5.40 -0.07 13.25
CA PRO A 87 6.28 -0.97 13.99
C PRO A 87 7.71 -0.76 13.56
N ASN A 88 8.59 -0.53 14.53
CA ASN A 88 10.01 -0.41 14.30
C ASN A 88 10.64 -1.81 14.31
N ILE A 89 10.43 -2.55 13.22
CA ILE A 89 11.02 -3.87 13.04
C ILE A 89 12.44 -3.67 12.52
N ASN A 90 13.43 -3.94 13.36
CA ASN A 90 14.82 -3.96 12.92
C ASN A 90 15.08 -5.27 12.16
N VAL A 91 15.33 -5.15 10.85
CA VAL A 91 15.63 -6.30 9.99
C VAL A 91 17.09 -6.20 9.56
N GLN A 92 17.84 -7.29 9.74
CA GLN A 92 19.20 -7.39 9.22
C GLN A 92 19.17 -7.39 7.69
N MET A 93 19.71 -6.32 7.10
CA MET A 93 19.78 -6.11 5.66
C MET A 93 21.21 -6.25 5.18
N LYS A 94 21.41 -6.96 4.06
CA LYS A 94 22.67 -6.92 3.33
C LYS A 94 22.90 -5.49 2.83
N ARG A 95 24.15 -5.02 2.90
CA ARG A 95 24.53 -3.74 2.32
C ARG A 95 24.39 -3.80 0.80
N LEU A 96 23.53 -2.95 0.25
CA LEU A 96 23.37 -2.74 -1.19
C LEU A 96 24.23 -1.53 -1.59
N ASN A 97 25.06 -1.68 -2.62
CA ASN A 97 25.83 -0.57 -3.18
C ASN A 97 25.01 0.18 -4.25
N SER A 98 25.49 1.34 -4.69
CA SER A 98 24.76 2.17 -5.66
C SER A 98 24.56 1.44 -7.00
N ASP A 99 25.55 0.65 -7.45
CA ASP A 99 25.48 -0.10 -8.72
C ASP A 99 24.39 -1.17 -8.70
N MET A 100 24.30 -1.94 -7.61
CA MET A 100 23.26 -2.94 -7.39
C MET A 100 21.87 -2.29 -7.38
N VAL A 101 21.74 -1.13 -6.74
CA VAL A 101 20.49 -0.38 -6.70
C VAL A 101 20.14 0.11 -8.10
N ASN A 102 21.07 0.74 -8.81
CA ASN A 102 20.87 1.25 -10.17
C ASN A 102 20.49 0.14 -11.16
N ALA A 103 21.10 -1.04 -11.08
CA ALA A 103 20.73 -2.19 -11.92
C ALA A 103 19.26 -2.60 -11.74
N ALA A 104 18.73 -2.55 -10.51
CA ALA A 104 17.31 -2.79 -10.26
C ALA A 104 16.42 -1.61 -10.72
N CYS A 105 16.93 -0.37 -10.63
CA CYS A 105 16.25 0.82 -11.14
C CYS A 105 16.08 0.78 -12.66
N ASP A 106 17.10 0.31 -13.38
CA ASP A 106 17.06 0.16 -14.83
C ASP A 106 15.98 -0.84 -15.26
N LYS A 107 15.83 -1.95 -14.52
CA LYS A 107 14.72 -2.90 -14.73
C LYS A 107 13.37 -2.24 -14.49
N GLY A 108 13.25 -1.41 -13.46
CA GLY A 108 12.04 -0.63 -13.18
C GLY A 108 11.71 0.39 -14.28
N LEU A 109 12.73 1.02 -14.86
CA LEU A 109 12.57 1.97 -15.96
C LEU A 109 12.16 1.25 -17.25
N GLN A 110 12.80 0.12 -17.56
CA GLN A 110 12.41 -0.74 -18.67
C GLN A 110 10.96 -1.20 -18.56
N HIS A 111 10.50 -1.55 -17.35
CA HIS A 111 9.10 -1.93 -17.13
C HIS A 111 8.12 -0.82 -17.56
N VAL A 112 8.37 0.43 -17.15
CA VAL A 112 7.51 1.56 -17.53
C VAL A 112 7.65 1.92 -19.02
N ASN A 113 8.85 1.83 -19.58
CA ASN A 113 9.07 2.04 -21.02
C ASN A 113 8.30 1.01 -21.85
N ASN A 114 8.29 -0.26 -21.44
CA ASN A 114 7.53 -1.30 -22.11
C ASN A 114 6.01 -1.02 -22.08
N ILE A 115 5.50 -0.52 -20.96
CA ILE A 115 4.09 -0.08 -20.87
C ILE A 115 3.84 1.10 -21.83
N SER A 116 4.74 2.09 -21.88
CA SER A 116 4.60 3.23 -22.79
C SER A 116 4.62 2.79 -24.26
N HIS A 117 5.51 1.87 -24.63
CA HIS A 117 5.55 1.33 -25.99
C HIS A 117 4.28 0.56 -26.34
N LEU A 118 3.75 -0.22 -25.40
CA LEU A 118 2.47 -0.91 -25.56
C LEU A 118 1.32 0.08 -25.74
N GLU A 119 1.26 1.15 -24.95
CA GLU A 119 0.26 2.22 -25.11
C GLU A 119 0.33 2.83 -26.52
N ASP A 120 1.52 3.15 -27.01
CA ASP A 120 1.72 3.69 -28.36
C ASP A 120 1.30 2.70 -29.46
N ASP A 121 1.63 1.42 -29.30
CA ASP A 121 1.23 0.37 -30.22
C ASP A 121 -0.28 0.19 -30.28
N LEU A 122 -0.96 0.23 -29.14
CA LEU A 122 -2.42 0.16 -29.09
C LEU A 122 -3.05 1.34 -29.84
N ILE A 123 -2.52 2.55 -29.66
CA ILE A 123 -3.01 3.74 -30.37
C ILE A 123 -2.75 3.63 -31.89
N ARG A 124 -1.53 3.22 -32.29
CA ARG A 124 -1.17 3.03 -33.72
C ARG A 124 -2.07 2.03 -34.42
N ASN A 125 -2.46 0.96 -33.71
CA ASN A 125 -3.34 -0.07 -34.22
C ASN A 125 -4.84 0.25 -34.04
N ASN A 126 -5.17 1.49 -33.64
CA ASN A 126 -6.54 1.96 -33.42
C ASN A 126 -7.33 1.11 -32.39
N ILE A 127 -6.62 0.50 -31.43
CA ILE A 127 -7.18 -0.23 -30.30
C ILE A 127 -7.43 0.78 -29.19
N VAL A 128 -8.53 1.51 -29.32
CA VAL A 128 -8.96 2.56 -28.39
C VAL A 128 -10.37 2.29 -27.88
N LEU A 129 -10.74 2.91 -26.75
CA LEU A 129 -12.09 2.80 -26.21
C LEU A 129 -13.12 3.41 -27.19
N PRO A 130 -14.22 2.69 -27.53
CA PRO A 130 -15.30 3.26 -28.33
C PRO A 130 -15.90 4.50 -27.68
N LEU A 131 -16.13 5.56 -28.46
CA LEU A 131 -16.53 6.90 -27.95
C LEU A 131 -17.92 6.94 -27.27
N ASP A 132 -18.78 5.99 -27.64
CA ASP A 132 -20.15 5.77 -27.16
C ASP A 132 -20.20 4.79 -25.97
N SER A 133 -19.08 4.16 -25.61
CA SER A 133 -19.04 3.25 -24.47
C SER A 133 -19.13 3.99 -23.12
N PRO A 134 -19.75 3.37 -22.09
CA PRO A 134 -19.72 3.89 -20.72
C PRO A 134 -18.30 4.13 -20.19
N ALA A 135 -17.34 3.30 -20.59
CA ALA A 135 -15.93 3.44 -20.22
C ALA A 135 -15.31 4.74 -20.78
N SER A 136 -15.62 5.09 -22.03
CA SER A 136 -15.16 6.34 -22.64
C SER A 136 -15.78 7.58 -21.98
N VAL A 137 -17.08 7.52 -21.65
CA VAL A 137 -17.74 8.59 -20.86
C VAL A 137 -17.08 8.75 -19.49
N HIS A 138 -16.85 7.66 -18.77
CA HIS A 138 -16.20 7.70 -17.47
C HIS A 138 -14.79 8.30 -17.56
N LEU A 139 -13.98 7.89 -18.55
CA LEU A 139 -12.64 8.43 -18.75
C LEU A 139 -12.64 9.94 -19.09
N ARG A 140 -13.64 10.44 -19.81
CA ARG A 140 -13.79 11.87 -20.10
C ARG A 140 -14.08 12.68 -18.83
N VAL A 141 -14.94 12.17 -17.95
CA VAL A 141 -15.31 12.84 -16.69
C VAL A 141 -14.18 12.76 -15.66
N PHE A 142 -13.50 11.62 -15.57
CA PHE A 142 -12.42 11.34 -14.62
C PHE A 142 -11.05 11.33 -15.30
N LYS A 143 -10.79 12.32 -16.15
CA LYS A 143 -9.54 12.40 -16.90
C LYS A 143 -8.34 12.58 -15.97
N THR A 144 -7.40 11.65 -16.03
CA THR A 144 -6.13 11.75 -15.29
C THR A 144 -5.30 12.92 -15.81
N SER A 145 -4.84 13.78 -14.89
CA SER A 145 -3.98 14.91 -15.26
C SER A 145 -2.58 14.42 -15.71
N LYS A 146 -1.91 15.18 -16.60
CA LYS A 146 -0.52 14.88 -17.01
C LYS A 146 0.43 14.79 -15.82
N ARG A 147 0.19 15.61 -14.79
CA ARG A 147 0.97 15.59 -13.55
C ARG A 147 0.79 14.27 -12.81
N ALA A 148 -0.45 13.80 -12.64
CA ALA A 148 -0.76 12.53 -12.00
C ALA A 148 -0.18 11.34 -12.79
N LYS A 149 -0.24 11.36 -14.13
CA LYS A 149 0.38 10.34 -14.98
C LYS A 149 1.89 10.23 -14.75
N ARG A 150 2.62 11.35 -14.75
CA ARG A 150 4.06 11.36 -14.46
C ARG A 150 4.40 10.87 -13.05
N MET A 151 3.58 11.22 -12.06
CA MET A 151 3.75 10.72 -10.70
C MET A 151 3.52 9.21 -10.62
N ASN A 152 2.55 8.70 -11.37
CA ASN A 152 2.29 7.27 -11.47
C ASN A 152 3.44 6.52 -12.16
N GLU A 153 3.97 7.04 -13.26
CA GLU A 153 5.13 6.46 -13.96
C GLU A 153 6.35 6.36 -13.01
N ALA A 154 6.67 7.45 -12.32
CA ALA A 154 7.75 7.47 -11.32
C ALA A 154 7.51 6.46 -10.20
N ALA A 155 6.28 6.38 -9.67
CA ALA A 155 5.93 5.42 -8.62
C ALA A 155 6.00 3.97 -9.13
N ALA A 156 5.53 3.70 -10.34
CA ALA A 156 5.60 2.38 -10.96
C ALA A 156 7.04 1.93 -11.18
N THR A 157 7.94 2.84 -11.60
CA THR A 157 9.38 2.55 -11.68
C THR A 157 9.95 2.18 -10.31
N ILE A 158 9.61 2.92 -9.25
CA ILE A 158 10.09 2.64 -7.88
C ILE A 158 9.57 1.28 -7.37
N VAL A 159 8.30 0.97 -7.60
CA VAL A 159 7.68 -0.31 -7.20
C VAL A 159 8.35 -1.45 -7.95
N ALA A 160 8.43 -1.36 -9.28
CA ALA A 160 9.08 -2.38 -10.10
C ALA A 160 10.56 -2.57 -9.72
N ALA A 161 11.31 -1.49 -9.47
CA ALA A 161 12.68 -1.56 -9.00
C ALA A 161 12.75 -2.31 -7.66
N SER A 162 11.87 -1.98 -6.72
CA SER A 162 11.81 -2.62 -5.40
C SER A 162 11.51 -4.11 -5.50
N SER A 163 10.50 -4.52 -6.28
CA SER A 163 10.18 -5.94 -6.52
C SER A 163 11.34 -6.68 -7.20
N ASN A 164 12.05 -6.03 -8.12
CA ASN A 164 13.27 -6.59 -8.71
C ASN A 164 14.40 -6.75 -7.68
N MET A 165 14.60 -5.80 -6.76
CA MET A 165 15.57 -5.94 -5.67
C MET A 165 15.25 -7.13 -4.76
N LEU A 166 13.97 -7.37 -4.44
CA LEU A 166 13.56 -8.54 -3.67
C LEU A 166 14.00 -9.83 -4.36
N ARG A 167 13.71 -9.95 -5.66
CA ARG A 167 14.04 -11.14 -6.45
C ARG A 167 15.55 -11.31 -6.64
N ASP A 168 16.23 -10.28 -7.13
CA ASP A 168 17.64 -10.33 -7.54
C ASP A 168 18.58 -10.56 -6.35
N PHE A 169 18.21 -10.05 -5.17
CA PHE A 169 19.00 -10.20 -3.94
C PHE A 169 18.41 -11.23 -2.98
N SER A 170 17.36 -11.96 -3.39
CA SER A 170 16.68 -12.97 -2.60
C SER A 170 16.30 -12.47 -1.19
N LEU A 171 15.74 -11.26 -1.13
CA LEU A 171 15.33 -10.63 0.13
C LEU A 171 14.03 -11.27 0.63
N THR A 172 13.89 -11.38 1.95
CA THR A 172 12.62 -11.80 2.56
C THR A 172 11.57 -10.69 2.46
N PRO A 173 10.27 -11.01 2.58
CA PRO A 173 9.22 -10.00 2.64
C PRO A 173 9.42 -8.96 3.76
N GLN A 174 10.00 -9.36 4.91
CA GLN A 174 10.34 -8.39 5.95
C GLN A 174 11.52 -7.49 5.55
N GLN A 175 12.52 -8.02 4.86
CA GLN A 175 13.65 -7.26 4.32
C GLN A 175 13.20 -6.26 3.24
N GLY A 176 12.32 -6.68 2.33
CA GLY A 176 11.70 -5.80 1.35
C GLY A 176 10.81 -4.74 2.01
N GLY A 177 9.88 -5.18 2.86
CA GLY A 177 8.88 -4.33 3.47
C GLY A 177 9.41 -3.33 4.49
N PHE A 178 10.43 -3.68 5.29
CA PHE A 178 10.99 -2.81 6.33
C PHE A 178 12.42 -2.36 6.03
N GLY A 179 13.25 -3.24 5.46
CA GLY A 179 14.65 -2.95 5.18
C GLY A 179 14.86 -1.95 4.04
N LEU A 180 14.15 -2.11 2.91
CA LEU A 180 14.29 -1.19 1.77
C LEU A 180 13.77 0.23 2.05
N ARG A 181 12.90 0.43 3.07
CA ARG A 181 12.43 1.78 3.46
C ARG A 181 13.56 2.70 3.90
N GLY A 182 14.63 2.14 4.46
CA GLY A 182 15.81 2.87 4.91
C GLY A 182 16.89 3.03 3.84
N LEU A 183 16.68 2.50 2.63
CA LEU A 183 17.66 2.55 1.56
C LEU A 183 17.90 3.99 1.11
N HIS A 184 19.18 4.39 1.08
CA HIS A 184 19.56 5.69 0.56
C HIS A 184 19.53 5.67 -0.97
N VAL A 185 18.59 6.40 -1.57
CA VAL A 185 18.37 6.44 -3.02
C VAL A 185 18.71 7.80 -3.66
N GLN A 186 19.34 8.72 -2.92
CA GLN A 186 19.58 10.08 -3.42
C GLN A 186 20.59 10.09 -4.57
N ASP A 187 21.60 9.21 -4.50
CA ASP A 187 22.66 9.07 -5.51
C ASP A 187 22.33 8.05 -6.62
N THR A 188 21.06 7.69 -6.78
CA THR A 188 20.59 6.68 -7.75
C THR A 188 19.57 7.28 -8.70
N LEU A 189 19.21 6.55 -9.76
CA LEU A 189 18.20 7.00 -10.73
C LEU A 189 16.85 7.35 -10.04
N LEU A 190 16.48 6.65 -8.96
CA LEU A 190 15.24 6.89 -8.22
C LEU A 190 15.26 8.18 -7.39
N GLY A 191 16.43 8.73 -7.08
CA GLY A 191 16.55 9.97 -6.33
C GLY A 191 15.85 11.13 -7.03
N SER A 192 15.94 11.18 -8.36
CA SER A 192 15.26 12.16 -9.20
C SER A 192 13.73 12.01 -9.24
N MET A 193 13.23 10.79 -8.98
CA MET A 193 11.81 10.43 -9.02
C MET A 193 11.11 10.68 -7.67
N CYS A 194 11.87 10.91 -6.61
CA CYS A 194 11.33 11.18 -5.29
C CYS A 194 10.62 12.55 -5.22
N PRO A 195 9.42 12.63 -4.62
CA PRO A 195 8.73 13.91 -4.46
C PRO A 195 9.55 14.90 -3.64
N ARG A 196 9.74 16.11 -4.17
CA ARG A 196 10.42 17.19 -3.45
C ARG A 196 9.57 17.68 -2.28
N ARG A 197 10.23 17.97 -1.15
CA ARG A 197 9.58 18.62 -0.01
C ARG A 197 9.27 20.08 -0.37
N PRO A 198 8.05 20.57 -0.08
CA PRO A 198 7.70 21.96 -0.32
C PRO A 198 8.47 22.88 0.64
N SER A 199 8.87 24.05 0.14
CA SER A 199 9.32 25.17 0.96
C SER A 199 8.10 25.88 1.54
N CYS A 200 8.16 26.27 2.81
CA CYS A 200 7.03 26.82 3.54
C CYS A 200 7.37 28.19 4.10
N ASP A 201 6.46 29.16 3.90
CA ASP A 201 6.47 30.43 4.61
C ASP A 201 5.67 30.28 5.92
N PRO A 202 6.30 30.37 7.10
CA PRO A 202 5.61 30.25 8.37
C PRO A 202 4.63 31.41 8.65
N ASN A 203 4.74 32.53 7.92
CA ASN A 203 3.89 33.71 8.09
C ASN A 203 2.68 33.72 7.13
N SER A 204 2.54 32.71 6.27
CA SER A 204 1.41 32.60 5.35
C SER A 204 0.09 32.54 6.13
N LYS A 205 -0.86 33.44 5.80
CA LYS A 205 -2.17 33.51 6.45
C LYS A 205 -3.18 32.47 5.96
N TYR A 206 -2.97 31.90 4.77
CA TYR A 206 -3.94 31.03 4.10
C TYR A 206 -3.38 29.64 3.80
N ARG A 207 -4.29 28.67 3.64
CA ARG A 207 -3.95 27.30 3.28
C ARG A 207 -3.48 27.24 1.83
N THR A 208 -2.49 26.39 1.57
CA THR A 208 -2.11 26.06 0.20
C THR A 208 -3.23 25.23 -0.46
N PRO A 209 -3.47 25.41 -1.78
CA PRO A 209 -4.52 24.64 -2.48
C PRO A 209 -4.30 23.13 -2.45
N ASP A 210 -3.05 22.70 -2.30
CA ASP A 210 -2.68 21.30 -2.28
C ASP A 210 -2.50 20.74 -0.86
N GLY A 211 -2.76 21.51 0.20
CA GLY A 211 -2.65 21.08 1.60
C GLY A 211 -1.22 20.99 2.15
N SER A 212 -0.21 21.38 1.37
CA SER A 212 1.17 21.50 1.86
C SER A 212 1.32 22.54 2.96
N CYS A 213 2.39 22.42 3.76
CA CYS A 213 2.78 23.38 4.81
C CYS A 213 1.79 23.56 5.97
N ASN A 214 0.72 22.75 6.07
CA ASN A 214 -0.17 22.75 7.24
C ASN A 214 0.56 22.31 8.52
N ASN A 215 1.62 21.50 8.39
CA ASN A 215 2.54 21.16 9.47
C ASN A 215 3.97 21.58 9.10
N LEU A 216 4.53 22.59 9.76
CA LEU A 216 5.85 23.14 9.44
C LEU A 216 7.00 22.15 9.69
N LYS A 217 6.84 21.19 10.61
CA LYS A 217 7.84 20.13 10.86
C LYS A 217 7.75 19.01 9.82
N LYS A 218 6.56 18.77 9.26
CA LYS A 218 6.24 17.71 8.30
C LYS A 218 5.41 18.29 7.16
N THR A 219 6.07 19.03 6.27
CA THR A 219 5.44 19.92 5.29
C THR A 219 4.57 19.22 4.23
N THR A 220 4.66 17.89 4.13
CA THR A 220 3.86 17.07 3.22
C THR A 220 2.65 16.38 3.87
N TRP A 221 2.46 16.50 5.19
CA TRP A 221 1.34 15.85 5.87
C TRP A 221 0.01 16.50 5.51
N GLY A 222 -0.94 15.70 5.00
CA GLY A 222 -2.24 16.18 4.53
C GLY A 222 -2.20 16.81 3.13
N LYS A 223 -1.05 16.79 2.46
CA LYS A 223 -0.89 17.29 1.10
C LYS A 223 -1.55 16.33 0.09
N SER A 224 -2.19 16.86 -0.95
CA SER A 224 -2.69 16.07 -2.08
C SER A 224 -1.55 15.42 -2.88
N ASN A 225 -1.89 14.34 -3.58
CA ASN A 225 -0.94 13.52 -4.34
C ASN A 225 0.22 12.98 -3.49
N THR A 226 -0.08 12.58 -2.25
CA THR A 226 0.83 11.80 -1.40
C THR A 226 0.22 10.45 -1.09
N PRO A 227 1.02 9.39 -0.87
CA PRO A 227 0.48 8.08 -0.54
C PRO A 227 -0.32 8.11 0.75
N CYS A 228 -1.39 7.32 0.79
CA CYS A 228 -2.13 7.08 2.03
C CYS A 228 -1.21 6.40 3.05
N GLN A 229 -1.24 6.91 4.29
CA GLN A 229 -0.52 6.27 5.39
C GLN A 229 -1.22 4.96 5.75
N ARG A 230 -0.42 3.93 6.06
CA ARG A 230 -0.94 2.64 6.53
C ARG A 230 -0.64 2.49 8.01
N ILE A 231 -1.64 2.02 8.74
CA ILE A 231 -1.48 1.65 10.15
C ILE A 231 -0.66 0.37 10.26
N LEU A 232 -0.85 -0.57 9.32
CA LEU A 232 -0.14 -1.85 9.25
C LEU A 232 0.79 -1.92 8.05
N ALA A 233 1.79 -2.80 8.15
CA ALA A 233 2.60 -3.14 7.00
C ALA A 233 1.72 -3.77 5.89
N PRO A 234 1.97 -3.45 4.62
CA PRO A 234 1.28 -4.11 3.52
C PRO A 234 1.70 -5.59 3.45
N THR A 235 0.74 -6.44 3.11
CA THR A 235 0.97 -7.85 2.80
C THR A 235 0.35 -8.13 1.45
N TYR A 236 1.19 -8.25 0.42
CA TYR A 236 0.81 -8.58 -0.95
C TYR A 236 1.38 -9.94 -1.33
N ASP A 237 0.78 -10.59 -2.31
CA ASP A 237 1.20 -11.93 -2.76
C ASP A 237 2.60 -11.92 -3.40
N ASP A 238 2.98 -10.80 -4.01
CA ASP A 238 4.28 -10.57 -4.66
C ASP A 238 5.34 -9.91 -3.76
N GLY A 239 4.99 -9.70 -2.48
CA GLY A 239 5.90 -9.19 -1.43
C GLY A 239 6.23 -7.70 -1.54
#